data_AF-A0A4P7L5B4-F1
#
_entry.id   AF-A0A4P7L5B4-F1
#
_cell.length_a   1.000
_cell.length_b   1.000
_cell.length_c   1.000
_cell.angle_alpha   90.00
_cell.angle_beta   90.00
_cell.angle_gamma   90.00
#
_symmetry.space_group_name_H-M   'P 1'
#
loop_
_entity.id
_entity.type
_entity.pdbx_description
1 polymer ?
#
loop_
_entity_poly.entity_id
_entity_poly.type
_entity_poly.pdbx_seq_one_letter_code
_entity_poly.pdbx_strand_id
1 'polypeptide(L)'
;MRLPNMARTIRRFSQPLTFITEVITTKDFKPDFAVTRKSIEGVISSLPDEAINKDSLDWSLEYFTVHVQPKYADLLGVYLEYKGKIFKSINRKDYSDYGYVRYVFEEVKDSEMVGRLTQ
;
A
#
# COMPACT_ATOMS: atom_id res chain seq x y z
N MET A 1 -9.49 -30.03 4.18
CA MET A 1 -8.09 -29.70 3.88
C MET A 1 -7.63 -28.64 4.87
N ARG A 2 -6.50 -28.83 5.58
CA ARG A 2 -5.98 -27.81 6.52
C ARG A 2 -5.03 -26.91 5.74
N LEU A 3 -5.50 -25.72 5.39
CA LEU A 3 -4.65 -24.73 4.71
C LEU A 3 -3.57 -24.22 5.68
N PRO A 4 -2.34 -23.95 5.19
CA PRO A 4 -1.33 -23.23 5.96
C PRO A 4 -1.85 -21.86 6.42
N ASN A 5 -1.55 -21.48 7.65
CA ASN A 5 -1.87 -20.14 8.17
C ASN A 5 -0.59 -19.34 8.40
N MET A 6 -0.45 -18.25 7.65
CA MET A 6 0.71 -17.36 7.64
C MET A 6 0.56 -16.17 8.60
N ALA A 7 -0.55 -16.02 9.32
CA ALA A 7 -0.77 -14.89 10.22
C ALA A 7 0.33 -14.74 11.28
N ARG A 8 0.86 -15.85 11.80
CA ARG A 8 1.98 -15.83 12.76
C ARG A 8 3.26 -15.29 12.11
N THR A 9 3.52 -15.67 10.86
CA THR A 9 4.66 -15.17 10.09
C THR A 9 4.52 -13.68 9.84
N ILE A 10 3.35 -13.22 9.38
CA ILE A 10 3.08 -11.79 9.15
C ILE A 10 3.29 -10.99 10.43
N ARG A 11 2.77 -11.44 11.58
CA ARG A 11 2.96 -10.75 12.86
C ARG A 11 4.40 -10.69 13.34
N ARG A 12 5.20 -11.71 13.05
CA ARG A 12 6.59 -11.78 13.51
C ARG A 12 7.52 -10.85 12.75
N PHE A 13 7.24 -10.64 11.47
CA PHE A 13 8.07 -9.83 10.57
C PHE A 13 7.44 -8.47 10.26
N SER A 14 6.30 -8.13 10.88
CA SER A 14 5.67 -6.84 10.65
C SER A 14 6.51 -5.71 11.24
N GLN A 15 6.44 -4.58 10.55
CA GLN A 15 6.94 -3.31 11.03
C GLN A 15 5.82 -2.27 10.88
N PRO A 16 5.86 -1.18 11.65
CA PRO A 16 4.93 -0.08 11.48
C PRO A 16 5.17 0.58 10.11
N LEU A 17 4.11 0.72 9.32
CA LEU A 17 4.11 1.38 8.03
C LEU A 17 3.14 2.57 8.05
N THR A 18 3.55 3.72 7.53
CA THR A 18 2.77 4.96 7.53
C THR A 18 1.92 5.06 6.27
N PHE A 19 0.64 4.71 6.39
CA PHE A 19 -0.32 4.85 5.31
C PHE A 19 -0.95 6.24 5.34
N ILE A 20 -1.16 6.79 4.15
CA ILE A 20 -1.67 8.13 3.92
C ILE A 20 -2.95 8.01 3.09
N THR A 21 -4.05 8.52 3.64
CA THR A 21 -5.34 8.59 2.95
C THR A 21 -5.66 10.06 2.67
N GLU A 22 -5.93 10.35 1.40
CA GLU A 22 -6.44 11.66 0.99
C GLU A 22 -7.97 11.62 1.05
N VAL A 23 -8.55 12.58 1.77
CA VAL A 23 -10.00 12.81 1.79
C VAL A 23 -10.25 14.09 1.02
N ILE A 24 -10.95 13.95 -0.11
CA ILE A 24 -11.39 15.09 -0.91
C ILE A 24 -12.74 15.52 -0.36
N THR A 25 -12.78 16.70 0.26
CA THR A 25 -14.04 17.34 0.66
C THR A 25 -14.32 18.49 -0.28
N THR A 26 -15.60 18.82 -0.47
CA THR A 26 -15.98 20.01 -1.24
C THR A 26 -16.41 21.08 -0.25
N LYS A 27 -15.64 22.17 -0.17
CA LYS A 27 -15.95 23.33 0.66
C LYS A 27 -16.14 24.53 -0.26
N ASP A 28 -17.31 25.13 -0.22
CA ASP A 28 -17.66 26.29 -1.06
C ASP A 28 -17.39 26.09 -2.56
N PHE A 29 -17.79 24.92 -3.09
CA PHE A 29 -17.58 24.52 -4.50
C PHE A 29 -16.12 24.40 -4.94
N LYS A 30 -15.16 24.40 -4.00
CA LYS A 30 -13.75 24.14 -4.24
C LYS A 30 -13.33 22.83 -3.57
N PRO A 31 -12.45 22.03 -4.20
CA PRO A 31 -11.88 20.86 -3.55
C PRO A 31 -10.98 21.30 -2.39
N ASP A 32 -11.23 20.75 -1.21
CA ASP A 32 -10.41 20.88 -0.01
C ASP A 32 -9.85 19.51 0.35
N PHE A 33 -8.53 19.43 0.46
CA PHE A 33 -7.80 18.17 0.61
C PHE A 33 -7.39 18.00 2.06
N ALA A 34 -7.93 16.98 2.71
CA ALA A 34 -7.51 16.59 4.06
C ALA A 34 -6.67 15.32 3.98
N VAL A 35 -5.47 15.36 4.55
CA VAL A 35 -4.55 14.21 4.59
C VAL A 35 -4.61 13.57 5.97
N THR A 36 -4.91 12.27 6.02
CA THR A 36 -4.87 11.48 7.25
C THR A 36 -3.74 10.46 7.20
N ARG A 37 -2.95 10.38 8.27
CA ARG A 37 -1.84 9.43 8.40
C ARG A 37 -2.17 8.38 9.45
N LYS A 38 -1.94 7.11 9.12
CA LYS A 38 -2.20 5.98 10.02
C LYS A 38 -1.05 4.99 9.97
N SER A 39 -0.54 4.63 11.15
CA SER A 39 0.43 3.54 11.27
C SER A 39 -0.30 2.19 11.31
N ILE A 40 0.06 1.30 10.39
CA ILE A 40 -0.46 -0.08 10.33
C ILE A 40 0.73 -1.04 10.25
N GLU A 41 0.65 -2.13 11.01
CA GLU A 41 1.62 -3.22 10.97
C GLU A 41 1.54 -4.00 9.65
N GLY A 42 2.65 -4.05 8.92
CA GLY A 42 2.74 -4.78 7.65
C GLY A 42 4.15 -5.28 7.35
N VAL A 43 4.26 -6.20 6.39
CA VAL A 43 5.54 -6.75 5.92
C VAL A 43 5.77 -6.29 4.49
N ILE A 44 6.90 -5.62 4.26
CA ILE A 44 7.35 -5.25 2.91
C ILE A 44 8.17 -6.41 2.32
N SER A 45 7.93 -6.72 1.06
CA SER A 45 8.68 -7.70 0.29
C SER A 45 8.82 -7.29 -1.16
N SER A 46 9.79 -7.86 -1.86
CA SER A 46 9.98 -7.65 -3.30
C SER A 46 8.73 -8.01 -4.08
N LEU A 47 8.58 -7.41 -5.26
CA LEU A 47 7.56 -7.81 -6.20
C LEU A 47 7.82 -9.26 -6.67
N PRO A 48 6.83 -10.17 -6.62
CA PRO A 48 7.00 -11.50 -7.17
C PRO A 48 6.94 -11.46 -8.70
N ASP A 49 7.77 -12.28 -9.36
CA ASP A 49 7.96 -12.29 -10.82
C ASP A 49 6.66 -12.50 -11.63
N GLU A 50 5.65 -13.10 -11.01
CA GLU A 50 4.34 -13.42 -11.61
C GLU A 50 3.27 -12.33 -11.40
N ALA A 51 3.54 -11.30 -10.58
CA ALA A 51 2.50 -10.37 -10.15
C ALA A 51 2.12 -9.30 -11.18
N ILE A 52 2.99 -9.03 -12.16
CA ILE A 52 2.77 -7.95 -13.13
C ILE A 52 3.20 -8.41 -14.52
N ASN A 53 2.39 -8.10 -15.52
CA ASN A 53 2.78 -8.26 -16.91
C ASN A 53 4.02 -7.39 -17.16
N LYS A 54 5.18 -8.03 -17.35
CA LYS A 54 6.48 -7.35 -17.44
C LYS A 54 6.52 -6.28 -18.53
N ASP A 55 5.70 -6.44 -19.57
CA ASP A 55 5.62 -5.52 -20.71
C ASP A 55 4.84 -4.23 -20.39
N SER A 56 4.03 -4.22 -19.32
CA SER A 56 3.27 -3.04 -18.90
C SER A 56 3.87 -2.31 -17.71
N LEU A 57 5.02 -2.77 -17.19
CA LEU A 57 5.66 -2.16 -16.03
C LEU A 57 6.51 -0.97 -16.46
N ASP A 58 6.37 0.16 -15.77
CA ASP A 58 7.32 1.26 -15.92
C ASP A 58 8.58 0.93 -15.12
N TRP A 59 9.60 0.40 -15.79
CA TRP A 59 10.88 0.04 -15.19
C TRP A 59 11.64 1.22 -14.56
N SER A 60 11.21 2.46 -14.79
CA SER A 60 11.77 3.62 -14.10
C SER A 60 11.24 3.77 -12.66
N LEU A 61 10.15 3.10 -12.30
CA LEU A 61 9.50 3.18 -11.00
C LEU A 61 9.91 2.04 -10.07
N GLU A 62 9.89 2.31 -8.78
CA GLU A 62 10.03 1.28 -7.76
C GLU A 62 8.70 0.60 -7.43
N TYR A 63 8.75 -0.73 -7.28
CA TYR A 63 7.61 -1.57 -6.93
C TYR A 63 7.94 -2.50 -5.77
N PHE A 64 6.96 -2.71 -4.89
CA PHE A 64 7.05 -3.74 -3.86
C PHE A 64 5.67 -4.25 -3.47
N THR A 65 5.66 -5.29 -2.64
CA THR A 65 4.46 -5.83 -2.05
C THR A 65 4.40 -5.54 -0.55
N VAL A 66 3.19 -5.30 -0.06
CA VAL A 66 2.91 -5.20 1.38
C VAL A 66 1.92 -6.28 1.77
N HIS A 67 2.26 -7.03 2.80
CA HIS A 67 1.41 -8.03 3.41
C HIS A 67 0.88 -7.54 4.75
N VAL A 68 -0.44 -7.55 4.92
CA VAL A 68 -1.11 -7.12 6.16
C VAL A 68 -2.06 -8.20 6.67
N GLN A 69 -2.40 -8.13 7.95
CA GLN A 69 -3.48 -8.96 8.50
C GLN A 69 -4.84 -8.53 7.90
N PRO A 70 -5.81 -9.46 7.73
CA PRO A 70 -7.11 -9.14 7.11
C PRO A 70 -7.89 -8.01 7.79
N LYS A 71 -7.67 -7.76 9.09
CA LYS A 71 -8.26 -6.62 9.81
C LYS A 71 -7.83 -5.24 9.29
N TYR A 72 -6.83 -5.17 8.41
CA TYR A 72 -6.31 -3.96 7.78
C TYR A 72 -6.54 -3.96 6.26
N ALA A 73 -7.48 -4.74 5.74
CA ALA A 73 -7.64 -5.02 4.31
C ALA A 73 -8.28 -3.90 3.45
N ASP A 74 -8.11 -2.63 3.84
CA ASP A 74 -8.66 -1.47 3.13
C ASP A 74 -7.56 -0.49 2.72
N LEU A 75 -6.64 -0.98 1.89
CA LEU A 75 -5.44 -0.25 1.45
C LEU A 75 -5.36 -0.04 -0.06
N LEU A 76 -6.37 -0.46 -0.83
CA LEU A 76 -6.35 -0.25 -2.28
C LEU A 76 -6.52 1.24 -2.60
N GLY A 77 -5.66 1.80 -3.44
CA GLY A 77 -5.65 3.23 -3.75
C GLY A 77 -5.08 4.13 -2.64
N VAL A 78 -4.75 3.58 -1.47
CA VAL A 78 -4.11 4.30 -0.35
C VAL A 78 -2.62 4.49 -0.64
N TYR A 79 -2.05 5.56 -0.11
CA TYR A 79 -0.64 5.88 -0.24
C TYR A 79 0.17 5.35 0.96
N LEU A 80 1.46 5.10 0.74
CA LEU A 80 2.41 4.65 1.75
C LEU A 80 3.66 5.51 1.63
N GLU A 81 4.09 6.09 2.75
CA GLU A 81 5.40 6.70 2.87
C GLU A 81 6.42 5.65 3.32
N TYR A 82 7.45 5.43 2.53
CA TYR A 82 8.52 4.48 2.85
C TYR A 82 9.86 4.97 2.32
N LYS A 83 10.89 4.99 3.18
CA LYS A 83 12.25 5.45 2.84
C LYS A 83 12.29 6.85 2.19
N GLY A 84 11.42 7.76 2.62
CA GLY A 84 11.33 9.13 2.09
C GLY A 84 10.68 9.26 0.72
N LYS A 85 10.03 8.18 0.22
CA LYS A 85 9.29 8.16 -1.04
C LYS A 85 7.81 7.83 -0.78
N ILE A 86 6.96 8.25 -1.71
CA ILE A 86 5.53 7.95 -1.69
C ILE A 86 5.21 6.86 -2.70
N PHE A 87 4.40 5.90 -2.28
CA PHE A 87 3.93 4.81 -3.11
C PHE A 87 2.42 4.71 -3.06
N LYS A 88 1.77 4.35 -4.16
CA LYS A 88 0.33 4.12 -4.23
C LYS A 88 0.03 2.64 -4.36
N SER A 89 -0.98 2.15 -3.64
CA SER A 89 -1.46 0.79 -3.84
C SER A 89 -2.27 0.68 -5.13
N ILE A 90 -1.82 -0.21 -6.03
CA ILE A 90 -2.41 -0.38 -7.37
C ILE A 90 -3.10 -1.75 -7.57
N ASN A 91 -2.82 -2.73 -6.71
CA ASN A 91 -3.38 -4.06 -6.83
C ASN A 91 -3.59 -4.71 -5.44
N ARG A 92 -4.67 -5.49 -5.30
CA ARG A 92 -5.00 -6.29 -4.12
C ARG A 92 -5.16 -7.75 -4.52
N LYS A 93 -4.53 -8.66 -3.75
CA LYS A 93 -4.84 -10.10 -3.76
C LYS A 93 -5.27 -10.56 -2.37
N ASP A 94 -6.41 -11.23 -2.33
CA ASP A 94 -6.97 -11.79 -1.10
C ASP A 94 -6.35 -13.15 -0.80
N TYR A 95 -5.71 -13.27 0.36
CA TYR A 95 -5.19 -14.52 0.90
C TYR A 95 -5.68 -14.72 2.34
N SER A 96 -6.88 -14.20 2.66
CA SER A 96 -7.41 -14.20 4.03
C SER A 96 -7.59 -15.63 4.58
N ASP A 97 -7.84 -16.63 3.73
CA ASP A 97 -7.81 -18.05 4.09
C ASP A 97 -6.44 -18.52 4.63
N TYR A 98 -5.35 -17.86 4.20
CA TYR A 98 -3.99 -18.05 4.70
C TYR A 98 -3.61 -17.02 5.77
N GLY A 99 -4.54 -16.17 6.21
CA GLY A 99 -4.36 -15.22 7.30
C GLY A 99 -3.70 -13.88 6.92
N TYR A 100 -3.70 -13.49 5.65
CA TYR A 100 -3.14 -12.20 5.21
C TYR A 100 -3.80 -11.64 3.94
N VAL A 101 -3.56 -10.37 3.64
CA VAL A 101 -3.92 -9.75 2.35
C VAL A 101 -2.64 -9.13 1.78
N ARG A 102 -2.48 -9.21 0.46
CA ARG A 102 -1.32 -8.66 -0.25
C ARG A 102 -1.73 -7.49 -1.12
N TYR A 103 -0.93 -6.43 -1.05
CA TYR A 103 -1.05 -5.27 -1.93
C TYR A 103 0.22 -5.09 -2.74
N VAL A 104 0.10 -4.60 -3.97
CA VAL A 104 1.22 -4.10 -4.77
C VAL A 104 1.23 -2.58 -4.67
N PHE A 105 2.40 -2.03 -4.45
CA PHE A 105 2.67 -0.60 -4.38
C PHE A 105 3.60 -0.18 -5.51
N GLU A 106 3.33 0.98 -6.08
CA GLU A 106 4.07 1.63 -7.17
C GLU A 106 4.50 3.03 -6.73
N GLU A 107 5.73 3.42 -7.08
CA GLU A 107 6.29 4.74 -6.77
C GLU A 107 5.50 5.87 -7.44
N VAL A 108 5.25 6.94 -6.70
CA VAL A 108 4.64 8.16 -7.20
C VAL A 108 5.74 9.21 -7.43
N LYS A 109 5.99 9.59 -8.68
CA LYS A 109 6.96 10.63 -9.07
C LYS A 109 6.36 12.01 -9.31
N ASP A 110 5.04 12.11 -9.38
CA ASP A 110 4.35 13.39 -9.57
C ASP A 110 4.62 14.33 -8.38
N SER A 111 5.33 15.43 -8.62
CA SER A 111 5.80 16.34 -7.58
C SER A 111 4.68 17.13 -6.91
N GLU A 112 3.59 17.43 -7.62
CA GLU A 112 2.43 18.11 -7.05
C GLU A 112 1.71 17.17 -6.07
N MET A 113 1.49 15.92 -6.49
CA MET A 113 0.89 14.88 -5.66
C MET A 113 1.75 14.56 -4.43
N VAL A 114 3.06 14.39 -4.60
CA VAL A 114 3.99 14.17 -3.47
C VAL A 114 3.95 15.35 -2.52
N GLY A 115 4.04 16.59 -3.04
CA GLY A 115 3.99 17.81 -2.23
C GLY A 115 2.71 17.93 -1.41
N ARG A 116 1.54 17.52 -1.95
CA ARG A 116 0.28 17.48 -1.20
C ARG A 116 0.28 16.44 -0.08
N LEU A 117 0.87 15.27 -0.32
CA LEU A 117 0.86 14.16 0.64
C LEU A 117 1.91 14.27 1.75
N THR A 118 2.89 15.16 1.62
CA THR A 118 3.95 15.39 2.62
C THR A 118 3.75 16.65 3.48
N GLN A 119 2.70 17.44 3.22
CA GLN A 119 2.29 18.59 4.05
C GLN A 119 1.73 18.14 5.41
#